data_AF-A0A553ZSK8-F1
#
_entry.id   AF-A0A553ZSK8-F1
#
_cell.length_a   1.000
_cell.length_b   1.000
_cell.length_c   1.000
_cell.angle_alpha   90.00
_cell.angle_beta   90.00
_cell.angle_gamma   90.00
#
_symmetry.space_group_name_H-M   'P 1'
#
loop_
_entity.id
_entity.type
_entity.pdbx_description
1 polymer ?
#
loop_
_entity_poly.entity_id
_entity_poly.type
_entity_poly.pdbx_seq_one_letter_code
_entity_poly.pdbx_strand_id
1 'polypeptide(L)' 'AHRHFLHMVGEEKRRVLARALGGDDTRKLPIRAFLACPLGIYWAP' A
#
# COMPACT_ATOMS: atom_id res chain seq x y z
N ALA A 1 0.37 -0.76 17.00
CA ALA A 1 1.12 0.44 16.57
C ALA A 1 0.15 1.58 16.33
N HIS A 2 0.45 2.80 16.77
CA HIS A 2 -0.46 3.94 16.63
C HIS A 2 -0.36 4.67 15.28
N ARG A 3 0.69 4.40 14.50
CA ARG A 3 0.94 5.00 13.16
C ARG A 3 1.63 3.97 12.26
N HIS A 4 1.16 3.83 11.04
CA HIS A 4 1.80 3.01 10.00
C HIS A 4 2.30 3.91 8.87
N PHE A 5 3.42 3.52 8.27
CA PHE A 5 3.97 4.19 7.10
C PHE A 5 4.38 3.19 6.03
N LEU A 6 4.06 3.49 4.77
CA LEU A 6 4.50 2.75 3.60
C LEU A 6 5.44 3.63 2.79
N HIS A 7 6.72 3.27 2.77
CA HIS A 7 7.73 3.93 1.97
C HIS A 7 8.09 3.07 0.75
N MET A 8 8.01 3.64 -0.45
CA MET A 8 8.23 2.92 -1.70
C MET A 8 8.86 3.81 -2.77
N VAL A 9 9.70 3.19 -3.60
CA VAL A 9 10.41 3.86 -4.70
C VAL A 9 10.17 3.07 -5.99
N GLY A 10 10.07 3.75 -7.13
CA GLY A 10 9.87 3.11 -8.42
C GLY A 10 8.43 3.13 -8.88
N GLU A 11 8.24 3.33 -10.18
CA GLU A 11 6.94 3.32 -10.85
C GLU A 11 6.23 1.95 -10.75
N GLU A 12 6.96 0.84 -10.80
CA GLU A 12 6.36 -0.49 -10.69
C GLU A 12 5.65 -0.70 -9.34
N LYS A 13 6.24 -0.21 -8.24
CA LYS A 13 5.58 -0.27 -6.92
C LYS A 13 4.35 0.62 -6.88
N ARG A 14 4.38 1.80 -7.53
CA ARG A 14 3.23 2.70 -7.66
C ARG A 14 2.07 2.02 -8.40
N ARG A 15 2.36 1.30 -9.49
CA ARG A 15 1.36 0.51 -10.22
C ARG A 15 0.75 -0.59 -9.36
N VAL A 16 1.57 -1.32 -8.61
CA VAL A 16 1.08 -2.36 -7.68
C VAL A 16 0.24 -1.75 -6.56
N LEU A 17 0.63 -0.59 -6.01
CA LEU A 17 -0.15 0.11 -4.99
C LEU A 17 -1.51 0.56 -5.53
N ALA A 18 -1.57 1.10 -6.75
CA ALA A 18 -2.85 1.47 -7.38
C ALA A 18 -3.79 0.26 -7.51
N ARG A 19 -3.27 -0.90 -7.92
CA ARG A 19 -4.03 -2.16 -7.95
C ARG A 19 -4.43 -2.63 -6.55
N ALA A 20 -3.58 -2.43 -5.56
CA ALA A 20 -3.87 -2.81 -4.18
C ALA A 20 -5.02 -1.99 -3.61
N LEU A 21 -5.06 -0.67 -3.87
CA LEU A 21 -6.13 0.25 -3.45
C LEU A 21 -7.49 -0.06 -4.10
N GLY A 22 -7.50 -0.64 -5.31
CA GLY A 22 -8.72 -1.00 -6.03
C GLY A 22 -9.40 -2.32 -5.58
N GLY A 23 -9.00 -2.91 -4.46
CA GLY A 23 -9.66 -4.10 -3.92
C GLY A 23 -9.28 -4.42 -2.48
N ASP A 24 -9.92 -5.44 -1.91
CA ASP A 24 -9.88 -5.74 -0.47
C ASP A 24 -9.35 -7.14 -0.15
N ASP A 25 -9.32 -8.06 -1.13
CA ASP A 25 -8.79 -9.42 -0.96
C ASP A 25 -7.31 -9.41 -0.53
N THR A 26 -7.09 -9.62 0.76
CA THR A 26 -5.78 -9.62 1.42
C THR A 26 -4.95 -10.85 1.08
N ARG A 27 -5.56 -11.95 0.62
CA ARG A 27 -4.82 -13.15 0.20
C ARG A 27 -4.14 -12.94 -1.15
N LYS A 28 -4.73 -12.11 -2.01
CA LYS A 28 -4.13 -11.71 -3.31
C LYS A 28 -3.05 -10.66 -3.15
N LEU A 29 -3.25 -9.67 -2.28
CA LEU A 29 -2.29 -8.60 -2.01
C LEU A 29 -2.25 -8.30 -0.49
N PRO A 30 -1.32 -8.93 0.26
CA PRO A 30 -1.27 -8.82 1.73
C PRO A 30 -1.14 -7.40 2.26
N ILE A 31 -0.56 -6.48 1.49
CA ILE A 31 -0.46 -5.05 1.84
C ILE A 31 -1.83 -4.41 2.14
N ARG A 32 -2.92 -4.95 1.56
CA ARG A 32 -4.29 -4.50 1.80
C ARG A 32 -4.71 -4.56 3.27
N ALA A 33 -4.16 -5.49 4.03
CA ALA A 33 -4.41 -5.57 5.47
C ALA A 33 -4.00 -4.27 6.21
N PHE A 34 -2.99 -3.57 5.69
CA PHE A 34 -2.51 -2.29 6.24
C PHE A 34 -3.19 -1.08 5.58
N LEU A 35 -3.65 -1.21 4.33
CA LEU A 35 -4.40 -0.17 3.62
C LEU A 35 -5.79 0.08 4.22
N ALA A 36 -6.34 -0.89 4.96
CA ALA A 36 -7.60 -0.74 5.70
C ALA A 36 -7.49 0.11 6.98
N CYS A 37 -6.28 0.50 7.38
CA CYS A 37 -5.99 1.29 8.57
C CYS A 37 -5.36 2.65 8.19
N PRO A 38 -5.30 3.64 9.11
CA PRO A 38 -4.55 4.86 8.87
C PRO A 38 -3.07 4.56 8.54
N LEU A 39 -2.66 4.93 7.32
CA LEU A 39 -1.35 4.65 6.74
C LEU A 39 -0.84 5.89 5.99
N GLY A 40 0.33 6.41 6.39
CA GLY A 40 1.02 7.44 5.62
C GLY A 40 1.83 6.82 4.48
N ILE A 41 1.64 7.29 3.26
CA ILE A 41 2.33 6.75 2.08
C ILE A 41 3.36 7.77 1.58
N TYR A 42 4.62 7.36 1.54
CA TYR A 42 5.73 8.12 0.97
C TYR A 42 6.21 7.41 -0.29
N TRP A 43 6.18 8.12 -1.42
CA TRP A 43 6.63 7.58 -2.70
C TRP A 43 7.58 8.52 -3.42
N ALA A 44 8.58 7.94 -4.07
CA ALA A 44 9.49 8.61 -4.97
C ALA A 44 9.61 7.79 -6.29
N PRO A 45 9.88 8.46 -7.43
CA PRO A 45 10.07 7.78 -8.71
C PRO A 45 11.25 6.81 -8.71
#